data_AF-V6Z469-F1
#
_entry.id   AF-V6Z469-F1
#
_cell.length_a   1.000
_cell.length_b   1.000
_cell.length_c   1.000
_cell.angle_alpha   90.00
_cell.angle_beta   90.00
_cell.angle_gamma   90.00
#
_symmetry.space_group_name_H-M   'P 1'
#
loop_
_entity.id
_entity.type
_entity.pdbx_description
1 polymer ?
#
loop_
_entity_poly.entity_id
_entity_poly.type
_entity_poly.pdbx_seq_one_letter_code
_entity_poly.pdbx_strand_id
1 'polypeptide(L)'
;MTAKPFFITHKDELDLFTKAIAKAHGKNHPEVFEVQALYQDLQDHLAHEQEITSELKKLNTITNHFAIPDDVCSTFKKTYQLLQEGYHLNHT
;
A
#
# COMPACT_ATOMS: atom_id res chain seq x y z
N MET A 1 0.08 4.83 17.57
CA MET A 1 0.73 5.38 16.35
C MET A 1 -0.37 5.84 15.41
N THR A 2 -0.20 6.91 14.63
CA THR A 2 -1.17 7.36 13.61
C THR A 2 -0.69 6.98 12.21
N ALA A 3 -1.53 7.09 11.18
CA ALA A 3 -1.20 6.66 9.82
C ALA A 3 0.08 7.30 9.26
N LYS A 4 0.24 8.64 9.34
CA LYS A 4 1.40 9.34 8.74
C LYS A 4 2.75 8.84 9.31
N PRO A 5 2.98 8.81 10.65
CA PRO A 5 4.19 8.22 11.23
C PRO A 5 4.40 6.76 10.87
N PHE A 6 3.33 5.96 10.78
CA PHE A 6 3.43 4.55 10.39
C PHE A 6 4.02 4.38 8.98
N PHE A 7 3.50 5.11 8.00
CA PHE A 7 4.01 5.05 6.63
C PHE A 7 5.43 5.60 6.49
N ILE A 8 5.80 6.59 7.32
CA ILE A 8 7.18 7.09 7.37
C ILE A 8 8.12 6.01 7.93
N THR A 9 7.73 5.31 9.00
CA THR A 9 8.53 4.22 9.59
C THR A 9 8.71 3.04 8.66
N HIS A 10 7.68 2.68 7.87
CA HIS A 10 7.71 1.51 6.97
C HIS A 10 8.08 1.86 5.52
N LYS A 11 8.59 3.07 5.26
CA LYS A 11 8.84 3.57 3.90
C LYS A 11 9.71 2.64 3.06
N ASP A 12 10.89 2.28 3.55
CA ASP A 12 11.85 1.48 2.77
C ASP A 12 11.32 0.07 2.44
N GLU A 13 10.57 -0.52 3.37
CA GLU A 13 9.94 -1.83 3.21
C GLU A 13 8.84 -1.78 2.13
N LEU A 14 7.93 -0.80 2.24
CA LEU A 14 6.82 -0.63 1.30
C LEU A 14 7.28 -0.18 -0.10
N ASP A 15 8.33 0.65 -0.19
CA ASP A 15 8.96 1.02 -1.47
C ASP A 15 9.49 -0.22 -2.21
N LEU A 16 10.20 -1.09 -1.50
CA LEU A 16 10.74 -2.32 -2.07
C LEU A 16 9.60 -3.27 -2.47
N PHE A 17 8.63 -3.47 -1.57
CA PHE A 17 7.63 -4.50 -1.74
C PHE A 17 6.62 -4.17 -2.83
N THR A 18 6.11 -2.93 -2.89
CA THR A 18 5.16 -2.51 -3.94
C THR A 18 5.77 -2.67 -5.34
N LYS A 19 7.05 -2.31 -5.52
CA LYS A 19 7.82 -2.56 -6.75
C LYS A 19 7.97 -4.05 -7.05
N ALA A 20 8.30 -4.85 -6.04
CA ALA A 20 8.54 -6.29 -6.21
C ALA A 20 7.27 -7.03 -6.65
N ILE A 21 6.13 -6.73 -6.02
CA ILE A 21 4.86 -7.41 -6.34
C ILE A 21 4.35 -6.97 -7.71
N ALA A 22 4.55 -5.71 -8.11
CA ALA A 22 4.20 -5.25 -9.45
C ALA A 22 4.98 -5.98 -10.54
N LYS A 23 6.28 -6.17 -10.32
CA LYS A 23 7.14 -6.91 -11.25
C LYS A 23 6.80 -8.40 -11.32
N ALA A 24 6.53 -9.04 -10.19
CA ALA A 24 6.35 -10.50 -10.12
C ALA A 24 4.91 -10.95 -10.43
N HIS A 25 3.92 -10.21 -9.94
CA HIS A 25 2.52 -10.61 -9.96
C HIS A 25 1.63 -9.80 -10.91
N GLY A 26 2.11 -8.68 -11.47
CA GLY A 26 1.27 -7.76 -12.27
C GLY A 26 0.59 -8.35 -13.51
N LYS A 27 1.05 -9.50 -14.02
CA LYS A 27 0.35 -10.22 -15.10
C LYS A 27 -0.95 -10.89 -14.63
N ASN A 28 -0.95 -11.46 -13.42
CA ASN A 28 -2.09 -12.20 -12.85
C ASN A 28 -2.92 -11.32 -11.91
N HIS A 29 -2.27 -10.32 -11.30
CA HIS A 29 -2.84 -9.37 -10.36
C HIS A 29 -2.59 -7.95 -10.88
N PRO A 30 -3.26 -7.49 -11.95
CA PRO A 30 -2.96 -6.20 -12.56
C PRO A 30 -3.18 -4.99 -11.63
N GLU A 31 -3.97 -5.14 -10.57
CA GLU A 31 -4.22 -4.10 -9.56
C GLU A 31 -2.95 -3.62 -8.86
N VAL A 32 -1.92 -4.47 -8.78
CA VAL A 32 -0.66 -4.13 -8.10
C VAL A 32 0.10 -2.98 -8.78
N PHE A 33 -0.12 -2.74 -10.08
CA PHE A 33 0.45 -1.58 -10.77
C PHE A 33 -0.16 -0.28 -10.23
N GLU A 34 -1.47 -0.30 -9.98
CA GLU A 34 -2.18 0.83 -9.39
C GLU A 34 -1.88 0.97 -7.90
N VAL A 35 -1.73 -0.14 -7.17
CA VAL A 35 -1.24 -0.11 -5.77
C VAL A 35 0.12 0.57 -5.68
N GLN A 36 1.04 0.24 -6.59
CA GLN A 36 2.36 0.86 -6.63
C GLN A 36 2.28 2.37 -6.93
N ALA A 37 1.45 2.78 -7.90
CA ALA A 37 1.26 4.18 -8.25
C ALA A 37 0.64 4.98 -7.08
N LEU A 38 -0.44 4.49 -6.49
CA LEU A 38 -1.09 5.13 -5.34
C LEU A 38 -0.19 5.20 -4.11
N TYR A 39 0.67 4.21 -3.91
CA TYR A 39 1.65 4.27 -2.83
C TYR A 39 2.69 5.37 -3.09
N GLN A 40 3.12 5.57 -4.33
CA GLN A 40 4.02 6.68 -4.68
C GLN A 40 3.35 8.03 -4.45
N ASP A 41 2.09 8.20 -4.87
CA ASP A 41 1.31 9.43 -4.60
C ASP A 41 1.17 9.69 -3.09
N LEU A 42 0.94 8.63 -2.31
CA LEU A 42 0.89 8.70 -0.85
C LEU A 42 2.22 9.17 -0.26
N GLN A 43 3.37 8.66 -0.76
CA GLN A 43 4.69 9.11 -0.33
C GLN A 43 4.94 10.57 -0.68
N ASP A 44 4.52 11.01 -1.87
CA ASP A 44 4.66 12.40 -2.31
C ASP A 44 3.81 13.32 -1.42
N HIS A 45 2.58 12.94 -1.07
CA HIS A 45 1.76 13.67 -0.12
C HIS A 45 2.39 13.75 1.27
N LEU A 46 2.97 12.64 1.78
CA LEU A 46 3.68 12.64 3.06
C LEU A 46 4.88 13.60 3.06
N ALA A 47 5.64 13.63 1.97
CA ALA A 47 6.81 14.51 1.82
C ALA A 47 6.45 16.00 1.81
N HIS A 48 5.21 16.34 1.43
CA HIS A 48 4.69 17.71 1.40
C HIS A 48 3.70 18.00 2.55
N GLU A 49 3.66 17.14 3.57
CA GLU A 49 2.77 17.26 4.75
C GLU A 49 1.27 17.31 4.40
N GLN A 50 0.87 16.78 3.25
CA GLN A 50 -0.50 16.79 2.76
C GLN A 50 -1.36 15.68 3.39
N GLU A 51 -2.66 15.71 3.10
CA GLU A 51 -3.62 14.68 3.51
C GLU A 51 -3.50 13.44 2.61
N ILE A 52 -3.52 12.26 3.23
CA ILE A 52 -3.33 10.96 2.54
C ILE A 52 -4.63 10.14 2.43
N THR A 53 -5.75 10.70 2.91
CA THR A 53 -7.03 9.99 3.03
C THR A 53 -7.58 9.55 1.67
N SER A 54 -7.32 10.32 0.60
CA SER A 54 -7.75 9.99 -0.76
C SER A 54 -7.06 8.71 -1.25
N GLU A 55 -5.75 8.63 -1.11
CA GLU A 55 -4.91 7.53 -1.58
C GLU A 55 -5.22 6.27 -0.81
N LEU A 56 -5.40 6.39 0.51
CA LEU A 56 -5.81 5.30 1.39
C LEU A 56 -7.18 4.71 1.03
N LYS A 57 -8.18 5.55 0.73
CA LYS A 57 -9.51 5.08 0.29
C LYS A 57 -9.43 4.33 -1.05
N LYS A 58 -8.63 4.84 -1.99
CA LYS A 58 -8.42 4.18 -3.28
C LYS A 58 -7.72 2.83 -3.08
N LEU A 59 -6.65 2.78 -2.29
CA LEU A 59 -5.95 1.54 -1.93
C LEU A 59 -6.91 0.50 -1.34
N ASN A 60 -7.76 0.88 -0.37
CA ASN A 60 -8.77 -0.02 0.17
C ASN A 60 -9.74 -0.55 -0.90
N THR A 61 -10.12 0.29 -1.87
CA THR A 61 -11.07 -0.10 -2.92
C THR A 61 -10.46 -1.07 -3.92
N ILE A 62 -9.29 -0.74 -4.48
CA ILE A 62 -8.67 -1.53 -5.56
C ILE A 62 -8.12 -2.88 -5.08
N THR A 63 -7.76 -2.97 -3.80
CA THR A 63 -7.26 -4.20 -3.17
C THR A 63 -8.39 -5.09 -2.64
N ASN A 64 -9.65 -4.73 -2.89
CA ASN A 64 -10.82 -5.36 -2.30
C ASN A 64 -10.69 -5.51 -0.77
N HIS A 65 -10.51 -4.39 -0.08
CA HIS A 65 -10.29 -4.34 1.37
C HIS A 65 -9.04 -5.09 1.83
N PHE A 66 -7.97 -5.02 1.03
CA PHE A 66 -6.71 -5.73 1.25
C PHE A 66 -6.86 -7.25 1.33
N ALA A 67 -7.78 -7.82 0.55
CA ALA A 67 -7.94 -9.26 0.44
C ALA A 67 -6.66 -9.90 -0.10
N ILE A 68 -6.21 -10.99 0.53
CA ILE A 68 -5.00 -11.72 0.13
C ILE A 68 -5.42 -12.89 -0.78
N PRO A 69 -5.01 -12.93 -2.06
CA PRO A 69 -5.25 -14.08 -2.91
C PRO A 69 -4.47 -15.33 -2.44
N ASP A 70 -4.91 -16.52 -2.82
CA ASP A 70 -4.25 -17.77 -2.41
C ASP A 70 -2.98 -18.08 -3.24
N ASP A 71 -2.80 -17.43 -4.39
CA ASP A 71 -1.74 -17.67 -5.36
C ASP A 71 -0.60 -16.64 -5.32
N VAL A 72 -0.45 -15.92 -4.20
CA VAL A 72 0.59 -14.89 -4.02
C VAL A 72 1.68 -15.29 -3.02
N CYS A 73 2.85 -14.67 -3.15
CA CYS A 73 3.98 -14.91 -2.25
C CYS A 73 3.84 -14.18 -0.90
N SER A 74 4.73 -14.50 0.04
CA SER A 74 4.78 -13.87 1.36
C SER A 74 5.00 -12.35 1.30
N THR A 75 5.77 -11.84 0.33
CA THR A 75 5.97 -10.40 0.13
C THR A 75 4.67 -9.70 -0.24
N PHE A 76 3.86 -10.27 -1.14
CA PHE A 76 2.55 -9.71 -1.48
C PHE A 76 1.66 -9.64 -0.24
N LYS A 77 1.55 -10.76 0.49
CA LYS A 77 0.78 -10.82 1.74
C LYS A 77 1.22 -9.74 2.72
N LYS A 78 2.54 -9.61 2.96
CA LYS A 78 3.09 -8.61 3.87
C LYS A 78 2.84 -7.17 3.40
N THR A 79 2.92 -6.91 2.08
CA THR A 79 2.61 -5.60 1.49
C THR A 79 1.19 -5.18 1.85
N TYR A 80 0.21 -6.04 1.58
CA TYR A 80 -1.19 -5.72 1.81
C TYR A 80 -1.51 -5.60 3.30
N GLN A 81 -0.89 -6.42 4.15
CA GLN A 81 -1.03 -6.29 5.61
C GLN A 81 -0.52 -4.95 6.14
N LEU A 82 0.64 -4.48 5.66
CA LEU A 82 1.18 -3.17 6.06
C LEU A 82 0.30 -2.01 5.57
N LEU A 83 -0.14 -2.06 4.30
CA LEU A 83 -1.04 -1.05 3.75
C LEU A 83 -2.38 -1.02 4.51
N GLN A 84 -2.92 -2.18 4.88
CA GLN A 84 -4.15 -2.30 5.67
C GLN A 84 -3.98 -1.73 7.08
N GLU A 85 -2.87 -2.01 7.75
CA GLU A 85 -2.57 -1.46 9.07
C GLU A 85 -2.51 0.08 9.01
N GLY A 86 -1.77 0.64 8.06
CA GLY A 86 -1.71 2.09 7.86
C GLY A 86 -3.07 2.71 7.51
N TYR A 87 -3.92 1.99 6.76
CA TYR A 87 -5.30 2.40 6.48
C TYR A 87 -6.16 2.46 7.75
N HIS A 88 -6.09 1.44 8.62
CA HIS A 88 -6.84 1.43 9.89
C HIS A 88 -6.40 2.53 10.84
N LEU A 89 -5.09 2.83 10.90
CA LEU A 89 -4.54 3.93 11.70
C LEU A 89 -4.94 5.34 11.21
N ASN A 90 -5.58 5.46 10.04
CA ASN A 90 -6.13 6.72 9.54
C ASN A 90 -7.57 6.97 10.03
N HIS A 91 -8.18 5.99 10.68
CA HIS A 91 -9.56 6.04 11.17
C HIS A 91 -9.65 5.98 12.71
N THR A 92 -8.51 6.06 13.39
CA THR A 92 -8.35 6.13 14.86
C THR A 92 -7.94 7.51 15.32
#